data_AF-A0A2K9D4C4-F1
#
_entry.id   AF-A0A2K9D4C4-F1
#
_cell.length_a   1.000
_cell.length_b   1.000
_cell.length_c   1.000
_cell.angle_alpha   90.00
_cell.angle_beta   90.00
_cell.angle_gamma   90.00
#
_symmetry.space_group_name_H-M   'P 1'
#
loop_
_entity.id
_entity.type
_entity.pdbx_description
1 polymer ?
#
loop_
_entity_poly.entity_id
_entity_poly.type
_entity_poly.pdbx_seq_one_letter_code
_entity_poly.pdbx_strand_id
1 'polypeptide(L)'
;MNKSASAQGLDDPILQWVTFKLDNESYGINVMRVQEVLRYTEIAPVPGAPSYVLGIINLRGNVVTVIDTRQRFGLVPTEVNDNTRIVIIEADKQVVGIMVDSVAEVVYLRQSEVETAPNVGNEESAKFIQGVCNKNGELLILVELDKMMSEEEWSELESI
;
A
#
# COMPACT_ATOMS: atom_id res chain seq x y z
N MET A 1 -46.68 -6.23 -20.15
CA MET A 1 -46.12 -5.61 -18.94
C MET A 1 -44.61 -5.75 -18.99
N ASN A 2 -43.93 -4.72 -19.47
CA ASN A 2 -42.48 -4.63 -19.49
C ASN A 2 -41.96 -4.34 -18.08
N LYS A 3 -41.06 -5.17 -17.57
CA LYS A 3 -39.96 -4.68 -16.74
C LYS A 3 -38.67 -5.08 -17.45
N SER A 4 -38.12 -4.05 -18.07
CA SER A 4 -36.79 -3.93 -18.65
C SER A 4 -35.74 -4.64 -17.79
N ALA A 5 -35.04 -5.58 -18.42
CA ALA A 5 -33.69 -5.95 -18.02
C ALA A 5 -32.82 -4.68 -18.12
N SER A 6 -32.36 -4.18 -16.98
CA SER A 6 -31.39 -3.09 -16.93
C SER A 6 -30.05 -3.60 -17.45
N ALA A 7 -29.58 -2.97 -18.52
CA ALA A 7 -28.26 -3.14 -19.07
C ALA A 7 -27.19 -2.76 -18.03
N GLN A 8 -26.49 -3.75 -17.49
CA GLN A 8 -25.21 -3.59 -16.78
C GLN A 8 -24.32 -4.73 -17.27
N GLY A 9 -23.40 -4.45 -18.18
CA GLY A 9 -22.59 -5.55 -18.74
C GLY A 9 -21.47 -5.20 -19.70
N LEU A 10 -21.01 -3.95 -19.80
CA LEU A 10 -19.90 -3.63 -20.71
C LEU A 10 -18.74 -2.80 -20.13
N ASP A 11 -18.89 -2.18 -18.95
CA ASP A 11 -17.80 -1.40 -18.33
C ASP A 11 -17.59 -1.79 -16.86
N ASP A 12 -17.01 -2.98 -16.62
CA ASP A 12 -16.46 -3.35 -15.32
C ASP A 12 -14.94 -3.43 -15.43
N PRO A 13 -14.23 -2.30 -15.16
CA PRO A 13 -12.80 -2.21 -15.34
C PRO A 13 -12.07 -3.28 -14.52
N ILE A 14 -11.09 -3.93 -15.15
CA ILE A 14 -10.15 -4.81 -14.45
C ILE A 14 -8.93 -3.99 -14.08
N LEU A 15 -8.71 -3.85 -12.78
CA LEU A 15 -7.53 -3.20 -12.21
C LEU A 15 -6.51 -4.26 -11.78
N GLN A 16 -5.24 -3.89 -11.84
CA GLN A 16 -4.11 -4.72 -11.44
C GLN A 16 -3.56 -4.23 -10.11
N TRP A 17 -3.22 -5.16 -9.23
CA TRP A 17 -2.78 -4.87 -7.87
C TRP A 17 -1.51 -5.65 -7.56
N VAL A 18 -0.46 -4.95 -7.15
CA VAL A 18 0.72 -5.59 -6.57
C VAL A 18 0.34 -6.00 -5.15
N THR A 19 0.43 -7.30 -4.86
CA THR A 19 0.13 -7.80 -3.52
C THR A 19 1.40 -7.94 -2.68
N PHE A 20 1.26 -7.68 -1.39
CA PHE A 20 2.33 -7.83 -0.41
C PHE A 20 1.75 -8.31 0.92
N LYS A 21 2.63 -8.76 1.82
CA LYS A 21 2.25 -9.22 3.15
C LYS A 21 2.77 -8.32 4.24
N LEU A 22 1.94 -8.15 5.25
CA LEU A 22 2.30 -7.67 6.58
C LEU A 22 1.61 -8.59 7.58
N ASP A 23 2.36 -9.21 8.47
CA ASP A 23 1.84 -10.00 9.60
C ASP A 23 0.94 -11.17 9.18
N ASN A 24 1.29 -11.81 8.07
CA ASN A 24 0.51 -12.88 7.40
C ASN A 24 -0.80 -12.42 6.73
N GLU A 25 -1.15 -11.15 6.79
CA GLU A 25 -2.27 -10.57 6.05
C GLU A 25 -1.83 -10.09 4.67
N SER A 26 -2.74 -10.17 3.70
CA SER A 26 -2.50 -9.78 2.31
C SER A 26 -3.04 -8.38 2.05
N TYR A 27 -2.18 -7.53 1.51
CA TYR A 27 -2.48 -6.16 1.13
C TYR A 27 -2.24 -5.97 -0.36
N GLY A 28 -2.94 -5.00 -0.96
CA GLY A 28 -2.85 -4.68 -2.38
C GLY A 28 -2.68 -3.19 -2.61
N ILE A 29 -1.76 -2.81 -3.49
CA ILE A 29 -1.62 -1.46 -4.03
C ILE A 29 -1.87 -1.50 -5.53
N ASN A 30 -2.62 -0.52 -6.04
CA ASN A 30 -2.87 -0.40 -7.47
C ASN A 30 -1.52 -0.34 -8.21
N VAL A 31 -1.33 -1.19 -9.21
CA VAL A 31 -0.06 -1.30 -9.94
C VAL A 31 0.39 0.03 -10.53
N MET A 32 -0.55 0.91 -10.89
CA MET A 32 -0.27 2.23 -11.44
C MET A 32 0.42 3.17 -10.44
N ARG A 33 0.37 2.85 -9.14
CA ARG A 33 1.04 3.60 -8.07
C ARG A 33 2.37 2.97 -7.67
N VAL A 34 2.75 1.82 -8.24
CA VAL A 34 4.01 1.13 -7.93
C VAL A 34 5.01 1.42 -9.04
N GLN A 35 6.17 1.98 -8.69
CA GLN A 35 7.25 2.25 -9.63
C GLN A 35 8.21 1.06 -9.73
N GLU A 36 8.59 0.47 -8.60
CA GLU A 36 9.56 -0.63 -8.55
C GLU A 36 9.42 -1.43 -7.24
N VAL A 37 9.79 -2.70 -7.26
CA VAL A 37 9.93 -3.53 -6.05
C VAL A 37 11.39 -3.88 -5.88
N LEU A 38 11.99 -3.39 -4.81
CA LEU A 38 13.40 -3.60 -4.48
C LEU A 38 13.55 -4.70 -3.43
N ARG A 39 14.67 -5.43 -3.48
CA ARG A 39 15.14 -6.18 -2.32
C ARG A 39 15.46 -5.19 -1.20
N TYR A 40 15.31 -5.63 0.04
CA TYR A 40 15.81 -4.85 1.18
C TYR A 40 17.29 -4.51 0.96
N THR A 41 17.64 -3.26 1.29
CA THR A 41 18.99 -2.73 1.30
C THR A 41 19.18 -1.93 2.57
N GLU A 42 20.42 -1.61 2.93
CA GLU A 42 20.71 -0.72 4.04
C GLU A 42 20.00 0.64 3.84
N ILE A 43 19.29 1.07 4.88
CA ILE A 43 18.57 2.34 4.93
C ILE A 43 19.38 3.28 5.82
N ALA A 44 19.77 4.44 5.29
CA ALA A 44 20.51 5.42 6.06
C ALA A 44 19.54 6.19 6.97
N PRO A 45 19.71 6.16 8.31
CA PRO A 45 18.78 6.80 9.22
C PRO A 45 18.83 8.32 9.09
N VAL A 46 17.66 8.97 9.21
CA VAL A 46 17.54 10.42 9.18
C VAL A 46 17.34 10.95 10.61
N PRO A 47 18.28 11.76 11.15
CA PRO A 47 18.12 12.32 12.49
C PRO A 47 16.88 13.21 12.61
N GLY A 48 16.08 12.99 13.66
CA GLY A 48 14.88 13.79 13.94
C GLY A 48 13.66 13.41 13.10
N ALA A 49 13.75 12.39 12.24
CA ALA A 49 12.61 11.92 11.48
C ALA A 49 11.53 11.30 12.41
N PRO A 50 10.25 11.33 12.00
CA PRO A 50 9.18 10.65 12.70
C PRO A 50 9.47 9.16 12.87
N SER A 51 8.94 8.55 13.94
CA SER A 51 9.27 7.17 14.29
C SER A 51 8.94 6.14 13.20
N TYR A 52 7.97 6.41 12.33
CA TYR A 52 7.58 5.52 11.20
C TYR A 52 8.51 5.64 9.99
N VAL A 53 9.45 6.59 9.99
CA VAL A 53 10.45 6.76 8.93
C VAL A 53 11.70 5.97 9.30
N LEU A 54 12.03 4.97 8.50
CA LEU A 54 13.25 4.17 8.67
C LEU A 54 14.50 4.97 8.24
N GLY A 55 14.33 5.90 7.31
CA GLY A 55 15.40 6.75 6.79
C GLY A 55 15.31 6.90 5.28
N ILE A 56 16.45 6.97 4.61
CA ILE A 56 16.55 7.19 3.16
C ILE A 56 17.41 6.13 2.47
N ILE A 57 17.10 5.89 1.19
CA ILE A 57 17.93 5.09 0.27
C ILE A 57 18.28 5.90 -0.97
N ASN A 58 19.36 5.53 -1.66
CA ASN A 58 19.69 6.08 -2.96
C ASN A 58 19.14 5.18 -4.07
N LEU A 59 18.12 5.65 -4.79
CA LEU A 59 17.54 4.99 -5.95
C LEU A 59 17.97 5.70 -7.23
N ARG A 60 18.99 5.14 -7.89
CA ARG A 60 19.52 5.62 -9.18
C ARG A 60 19.91 7.10 -9.16
N GLY A 61 20.47 7.57 -8.04
CA GLY A 61 20.90 8.95 -7.83
C GLY A 61 19.85 9.82 -7.13
N ASN A 62 18.61 9.35 -6.96
CA ASN A 62 17.57 10.06 -6.23
C ASN A 62 17.50 9.57 -4.79
N VAL A 63 17.32 10.50 -3.86
CA VAL A 63 17.06 10.18 -2.45
C VAL A 63 15.59 9.80 -2.32
N VAL A 64 15.31 8.65 -1.71
CA VAL A 64 13.95 8.16 -1.48
C VAL A 64 13.79 7.82 -0.01
N THR A 65 12.80 8.43 0.64
CA THR A 65 12.44 8.14 2.03
C THR A 65 11.77 6.77 2.12
N VAL A 66 12.14 5.98 3.12
CA VAL A 66 11.59 4.65 3.37
C VAL A 66 10.80 4.64 4.68
N ILE A 67 9.55 4.20 4.60
CA ILE A 67 8.58 4.13 5.70
C ILE A 67 8.45 2.69 6.19
N ASP A 68 8.40 2.49 7.50
CA ASP A 68 7.99 1.23 8.11
C ASP A 68 6.47 1.07 8.00
N THR A 69 6.02 0.21 7.08
CA THR A 69 4.59 0.01 6.86
C THR A 69 3.89 -0.70 8.01
N ARG A 70 4.61 -1.59 8.72
CA ARG A 70 4.04 -2.26 9.90
C ARG A 70 3.75 -1.25 10.99
N GLN A 71 4.72 -0.40 11.30
CA GLN A 71 4.53 0.66 12.28
C GLN A 71 3.43 1.63 11.85
N ARG A 72 3.36 1.98 10.56
CA ARG A 72 2.30 2.85 10.04
C ARG A 72 0.91 2.22 10.20
N PHE A 73 0.80 0.91 10.07
CA PHE A 73 -0.47 0.18 10.24
C PHE A 73 -0.73 -0.27 11.68
N GLY A 74 0.13 0.13 12.63
CA GLY A 74 -0.01 -0.24 14.04
C GLY A 74 0.31 -1.71 14.34
N LEU A 75 1.05 -2.37 13.46
CA LEU A 75 1.48 -3.76 13.59
C LEU A 75 2.81 -3.85 14.37
N VAL A 76 3.02 -4.99 15.01
CA VAL A 76 4.25 -5.26 15.78
C VAL A 76 5.46 -5.28 14.83
N PRO A 77 6.59 -4.65 15.13
CA PRO A 77 7.78 -4.72 14.28
C PRO A 77 8.26 -6.15 14.05
N THR A 78 8.94 -6.38 12.92
CA THR A 78 9.53 -7.69 12.58
C THR A 78 10.97 -7.53 12.11
N GLU A 79 11.76 -8.60 12.23
CA GLU A 79 13.12 -8.62 11.72
C GLU A 79 13.13 -8.74 10.19
N VAL A 80 14.09 -8.04 9.57
CA VAL A 80 14.35 -8.13 8.14
C VAL A 80 14.86 -9.52 7.79
N ASN A 81 14.36 -10.09 6.70
CA ASN A 81 14.81 -11.36 6.16
C ASN A 81 14.88 -11.33 4.62
N ASP A 82 15.23 -12.46 4.00
CA ASP A 82 15.40 -12.57 2.54
C ASP A 82 14.13 -12.28 1.72
N ASN A 83 12.95 -12.32 2.34
CA ASN A 83 11.68 -11.99 1.71
C ASN A 83 11.34 -10.50 1.81
N THR A 84 11.92 -9.77 2.76
CA THR A 84 11.65 -8.35 2.97
C THR A 84 11.93 -7.54 1.69
N ARG A 85 10.99 -6.66 1.34
CA ARG A 85 11.09 -5.79 0.15
C ARG A 85 10.86 -4.34 0.53
N ILE A 86 11.36 -3.45 -0.31
CA ILE A 86 10.99 -2.04 -0.31
C ILE A 86 10.19 -1.81 -1.61
N VAL A 87 8.92 -1.46 -1.49
CA VAL A 87 8.07 -1.13 -2.64
C VAL A 87 8.13 0.37 -2.85
N ILE A 88 8.63 0.79 -4.00
CA ILE A 88 8.67 2.21 -4.40
C ILE A 88 7.30 2.57 -4.96
N ILE A 89 6.63 3.51 -4.31
CA ILE A 89 5.29 3.95 -4.63
C ILE A 89 5.26 5.45 -4.91
N GLU A 90 4.23 5.87 -5.64
CA GLU A 90 3.83 7.26 -5.73
C GLU A 90 2.56 7.49 -4.91
N ALA A 91 2.61 8.43 -3.97
CA ALA A 91 1.51 8.82 -3.09
C ALA A 91 1.56 10.34 -2.87
N ASP A 92 0.43 11.03 -2.97
CA ASP A 92 0.35 12.51 -2.93
C ASP A 92 1.43 13.24 -3.76
N LYS A 93 1.72 12.71 -4.97
CA LYS A 93 2.78 13.18 -5.91
C LYS A 93 4.22 13.04 -5.40
N GLN A 94 4.43 12.38 -4.28
CA GLN A 94 5.75 12.04 -3.74
C GLN A 94 6.12 10.61 -4.07
N VAL A 95 7.41 10.38 -4.26
CA VAL A 95 7.98 9.04 -4.44
C VAL A 95 8.58 8.58 -3.12
N VAL A 96 8.02 7.53 -2.53
CA VAL A 96 8.48 6.97 -1.26
C VAL A 96 8.63 5.46 -1.36
N GLY A 97 9.50 4.90 -0.54
CA GLY A 97 9.61 3.48 -0.31
C GLY A 97 8.76 3.06 0.88
N ILE A 98 8.04 1.95 0.76
CA ILE A 98 7.37 1.30 1.89
C ILE A 98 8.00 -0.07 2.13
N MET A 99 8.42 -0.35 3.37
CA MET A 99 9.02 -1.63 3.73
C MET A 99 7.94 -2.65 4.09
N VAL A 100 7.95 -3.80 3.40
CA VAL A 100 6.94 -4.86 3.55
C VAL A 100 7.60 -6.21 3.84
N ASP A 101 6.88 -7.13 4.49
CA ASP A 101 7.42 -8.44 4.87
C ASP A 101 7.80 -9.27 3.64
N SER A 102 6.95 -9.21 2.61
CA SER A 102 7.19 -9.85 1.31
C SER A 102 6.28 -9.27 0.24
N VAL A 103 6.69 -9.35 -1.02
CA VAL A 103 5.82 -9.11 -2.18
C VAL A 103 5.41 -10.46 -2.76
N ALA A 104 4.15 -10.57 -3.16
CA ALA A 104 3.57 -11.74 -3.79
C ALA A 104 3.21 -11.43 -5.25
N GLU A 105 2.16 -12.06 -5.77
CA GLU A 105 1.78 -11.96 -7.18
C GLU A 105 1.02 -10.65 -7.51
N VAL A 106 0.92 -10.34 -8.80
CA VAL A 106 -0.01 -9.31 -9.27
C VAL A 106 -1.37 -9.95 -9.47
N VAL A 107 -2.40 -9.39 -8.84
CA VAL A 107 -3.78 -9.87 -8.98
C VAL A 107 -4.61 -8.93 -9.83
N TYR A 108 -5.56 -9.52 -10.56
CA TYR A 108 -6.52 -8.81 -11.41
C TYR A 108 -7.87 -8.85 -10.70
N LEU A 109 -8.39 -7.66 -10.40
CA LEU A 109 -9.68 -7.48 -9.74
C LEU A 109 -10.57 -6.62 -10.63
N ARG A 110 -11.78 -7.10 -10.86
CA ARG A 110 -12.86 -6.26 -11.37
C ARG A 110 -13.24 -5.23 -10.31
N GLN A 111 -13.64 -4.04 -10.74
CA GLN A 111 -14.12 -3.02 -9.83
C GLN A 111 -15.32 -3.52 -9.00
N SER A 112 -16.16 -4.38 -9.60
CA SER A 112 -17.28 -5.03 -8.92
C SER A 112 -16.89 -6.07 -7.85
N GLU A 113 -15.66 -6.59 -7.87
CA GLU A 113 -15.13 -7.51 -6.84
C GLU A 113 -14.61 -6.77 -5.61
N VAL A 114 -14.49 -5.44 -5.66
CA VAL A 114 -14.03 -4.61 -4.55
C VAL A 114 -15.23 -4.16 -3.73
N GLU A 115 -15.31 -4.68 -2.51
CA GLU A 115 -16.27 -4.23 -1.53
C GLU A 115 -15.70 -3.00 -0.80
N THR A 116 -16.56 -2.02 -0.53
CA THR A 116 -16.22 -0.95 0.43
C THR A 116 -15.83 -1.59 1.75
N ALA A 117 -14.70 -1.15 2.29
CA ALA A 117 -14.25 -1.61 3.59
C ALA A 117 -15.39 -1.44 4.61
N PRO A 118 -15.79 -2.50 5.33
CA PRO A 118 -16.73 -2.33 6.42
C PRO A 118 -16.05 -1.43 7.46
N ASN A 119 -16.82 -0.62 8.21
CA ASN A 119 -16.31 0.25 9.28
C ASN A 119 -15.78 -0.59 10.46
N VAL A 120 -14.72 -1.37 10.24
CA VAL A 120 -14.20 -2.38 11.16
C VAL A 120 -12.75 -2.03 11.43
N GLY A 121 -12.53 -1.43 12.58
CA GLY A 121 -11.23 -0.93 13.03
C GLY A 121 -11.40 0.30 13.91
N ASN A 122 -10.31 0.71 14.56
CA ASN A 122 -10.23 2.03 15.16
C ASN A 122 -10.29 3.05 14.02
N GLU A 123 -10.86 4.24 14.25
CA GLU A 123 -11.01 5.29 13.21
C GLU A 123 -9.70 5.60 12.46
N GLU A 124 -8.55 5.30 13.06
CA GLU A 124 -7.21 5.55 12.53
C GLU A 124 -6.77 4.50 11.50
N SER A 125 -6.96 3.20 11.76
CA SER A 125 -6.54 2.12 10.85
C SER A 125 -7.46 1.97 9.63
N ALA A 126 -8.75 2.30 9.80
CA ALA A 126 -9.72 2.26 8.70
C ALA A 126 -9.44 3.33 7.62
N LYS A 127 -8.66 4.38 7.93
CA LYS A 127 -8.34 5.47 6.98
C LYS A 127 -7.51 4.98 5.80
N PHE A 128 -6.70 3.95 5.99
CA PHE A 128 -5.75 3.47 4.98
C PHE A 128 -6.36 2.46 4.01
N ILE A 129 -7.65 2.12 4.15
CA ILE A 129 -8.30 1.08 3.37
C ILE A 129 -9.16 1.70 2.28
N GLN A 130 -8.81 1.42 1.02
CA GLN A 130 -9.62 1.77 -0.15
C GLN A 130 -10.82 0.83 -0.29
N GLY A 131 -10.62 -0.45 0.02
CA GLY A 131 -11.64 -1.49 -0.06
C GLY A 131 -11.07 -2.85 0.33
N VAL A 132 -11.92 -3.86 0.27
CA VAL A 132 -11.52 -5.25 0.51
C VAL A 132 -12.04 -6.14 -0.60
N CYS A 133 -11.32 -7.24 -0.85
CA CYS A 133 -11.74 -8.26 -1.79
C CYS A 133 -11.49 -9.63 -1.17
N ASN A 134 -12.38 -10.60 -1.40
CA ASN A 134 -12.08 -11.99 -1.13
C ASN A 134 -11.53 -12.65 -2.40
N LYS A 135 -10.26 -13.07 -2.36
CA LYS A 135 -9.64 -13.79 -3.46
C LYS A 135 -9.25 -15.19 -2.99
N ASN A 136 -9.82 -16.21 -3.64
CA ASN A 136 -9.53 -17.62 -3.33
C ASN A 136 -9.76 -18.01 -1.85
N GLY A 137 -10.68 -17.34 -1.15
CA GLY A 137 -10.94 -17.58 0.27
C GLY A 137 -10.06 -16.77 1.22
N GLU A 138 -9.13 -15.96 0.71
CA GLU A 138 -8.28 -15.07 1.49
C GLU A 138 -8.75 -13.62 1.36
N LEU A 139 -8.72 -12.89 2.48
CA LEU A 139 -9.00 -11.46 2.51
C LEU A 139 -7.80 -10.69 1.93
N LEU A 140 -8.07 -9.83 0.94
CA LEU A 140 -7.13 -8.89 0.38
C LEU A 140 -7.57 -7.47 0.72
N ILE A 141 -6.73 -6.75 1.46
CA ILE A 141 -6.98 -5.37 1.88
C ILE A 141 -6.35 -4.43 0.85
N LEU A 142 -7.16 -3.61 0.19
CA LEU A 142 -6.68 -2.65 -0.80
C LEU A 142 -6.33 -1.33 -0.11
N VAL A 143 -5.10 -0.87 -0.30
CA VAL A 143 -4.55 0.28 0.44
C VAL A 143 -4.86 1.58 -0.30
N GLU A 144 -5.42 2.54 0.41
CA GLU A 144 -5.56 3.93 -0.01
C GLU A 144 -4.28 4.70 0.35
N LEU A 145 -3.34 4.76 -0.59
CA LEU A 145 -2.01 5.33 -0.36
C LEU A 145 -2.04 6.81 0.01
N ASP A 146 -2.94 7.59 -0.59
CA ASP A 146 -3.00 9.03 -0.34
C ASP A 146 -3.47 9.34 1.09
N LYS A 147 -4.21 8.41 1.70
CA LYS A 147 -4.63 8.49 3.11
C LYS A 147 -3.65 7.82 4.06
N MET A 148 -2.59 7.17 3.57
CA MET A 148 -1.58 6.54 4.40
C MET A 148 -0.96 7.57 5.35
N MET A 149 -0.82 8.82 4.92
CA MET A 149 -0.29 9.94 5.71
C MET A 149 -1.23 11.15 5.63
N SER A 150 -1.17 12.03 6.63
CA SER A 150 -1.85 13.32 6.56
C SER A 150 -1.14 14.25 5.58
N GLU A 151 -1.84 15.29 5.10
CA GLU A 151 -1.23 16.32 4.24
C GLU A 151 0.00 16.99 4.90
N GLU A 152 -0.04 17.16 6.23
CA GLU A 152 1.08 17.69 7.02
C GLU A 152 2.27 16.73 7.00
N GLU A 153 2.03 15.44 7.24
CA GLU A 153 3.07 14.42 7.23
C GLU A 153 3.69 14.24 5.83
N TRP A 154 2.89 14.32 4.75
CA TRP A 154 3.42 14.35 3.38
C TRP A 154 4.29 15.59 3.14
N SER A 155 3.83 16.77 3.58
CA SER A 155 4.60 18.00 3.46
C SER A 155 5.94 17.93 4.20
N GLU A 156 5.98 17.27 5.36
CA GLU A 156 7.22 17.03 6.12
C GLU A 156 8.19 16.13 5.34
N LEU A 157 7.71 15.06 4.69
CA LEU A 157 8.57 14.18 3.89
C LEU A 157 9.21 14.88 2.69
N GLU A 158 8.52 15.87 2.11
CA GLU A 158 9.04 16.70 1.01
C GLU A 158 10.27 17.53 1.41
N SER A 159 10.44 17.76 2.71
CA SER A 159 11.50 18.59 3.29
C SER A 159 12.71 17.80 3.80
N ILE A 160 12.66 16.46 3.76
CA ILE A 160 13.74 15.54 4.15
C ILE A 160 14.71 15.35 3.00
#